data_AF-A0A357A6P1-F1
#
_entry.id   AF-A0A357A6P1-F1
#
_cell.length_a   1.000
_cell.length_b   1.000
_cell.length_c   1.000
_cell.angle_alpha   90.00
_cell.angle_beta   90.00
_cell.angle_gamma   90.00
#
_symmetry.space_group_name_H-M   'P 1'
#
loop_
_entity.id
_entity.type
_entity.pdbx_description
1 polymer ?
#
loop_
_entity_poly.entity_id
_entity_poly.type
_entity_poly.pdbx_seq_one_letter_code
_entity_poly.pdbx_strand_id
1 'polypeptide(L)'
;MKRRDILRWGTSAALGWSATSALTACRRFSPSSSIPLSIEETRGLESPSVIGTDAYHFLKDVGQGFSGTTVRLITEDSPGANVAWEFVQEEFIPLTGIDVQWDRFPLDRVFGRIEQDIAREAGTYDIMYWDQAWIGRFLEVGVNPKELLENSDLQYPNYNFEDFLSPLVANIASYQGQLAAIPYDIPILILFYRPDILEELGLSIPMTMEDYLETMQVITEAKAPQIYGTVEQWKVGHYSLHANMTAWLWAHGGSIYHADGTPAINDDRAIAAMEYLLAQRQYAPPKP
;
A
#
# COMPACT_ATOMS: atom_id res chain seq x y z
N MET A 1 -22.22 -41.92 -42.02
CA MET A 1 -21.72 -41.33 -40.76
C MET A 1 -20.84 -40.14 -41.13
N LYS A 2 -21.16 -38.91 -40.68
CA LYS A 2 -20.48 -37.70 -41.18
C LYS A 2 -19.18 -37.47 -40.41
N ARG A 3 -18.16 -36.87 -41.04
CA ARG A 3 -16.83 -36.56 -40.43
C ARG A 3 -16.94 -35.83 -39.08
N ARG A 4 -18.01 -35.06 -38.88
CA ARG A 4 -18.33 -34.34 -37.63
C ARG A 4 -18.73 -35.27 -36.48
N ASP A 5 -19.31 -36.42 -36.78
CA ASP A 5 -19.76 -37.38 -35.76
C ASP A 5 -18.57 -38.18 -35.21
N ILE A 6 -17.59 -38.49 -36.06
CA ILE A 6 -16.32 -39.14 -35.69
C ILE A 6 -15.48 -38.23 -34.79
N LEU A 7 -15.42 -36.92 -35.11
CA LEU A 7 -14.66 -35.96 -34.31
C LEU A 7 -15.27 -35.73 -32.92
N ARG A 8 -16.60 -35.73 -32.80
CA ARG A 8 -17.29 -35.62 -31.49
C ARG A 8 -17.11 -36.86 -30.62
N TRP A 9 -17.08 -38.04 -31.24
CA TRP A 9 -16.85 -39.29 -30.51
C TRP A 9 -15.37 -39.43 -30.10
N GLY A 10 -14.44 -38.96 -30.93
CA GLY A 10 -13.01 -38.89 -30.62
C GLY A 10 -12.66 -37.98 -29.45
N THR A 11 -13.31 -36.82 -29.31
CA THR A 11 -13.12 -35.94 -28.13
C THR A 11 -13.72 -36.52 -26.85
N SER A 12 -14.79 -37.30 -26.96
CA SER A 12 -15.45 -37.95 -25.81
C SER A 12 -14.69 -39.16 -25.29
N ALA A 13 -13.91 -39.84 -26.15
CA ALA A 13 -13.11 -41.01 -25.77
C ALA A 13 -11.69 -40.67 -25.27
N ALA A 14 -11.20 -39.44 -25.49
CA ALA A 14 -9.89 -38.98 -25.02
C ALA A 14 -9.89 -38.45 -23.57
N LEU A 15 -11.07 -38.18 -23.00
CA LEU A 15 -11.24 -37.78 -21.60
C LEU A 15 -11.67 -38.99 -20.79
N GLY A 16 -10.71 -39.87 -20.52
CA GLY A 16 -10.89 -40.99 -19.61
C GLY A 16 -11.30 -40.52 -18.21
N TRP A 17 -11.99 -41.40 -17.47
CA TRP A 17 -12.51 -41.19 -16.12
C TRP A 17 -11.49 -40.76 -15.04
N SER A 18 -10.21 -40.60 -15.38
CA SER A 18 -9.19 -39.96 -14.54
C SER A 18 -9.18 -38.43 -14.61
N ALA A 19 -9.80 -37.80 -15.62
CA ALA A 19 -9.86 -36.34 -15.75
C ALA A 19 -11.00 -35.70 -14.92
N THR A 20 -12.09 -36.43 -14.67
CA THR A 20 -13.22 -35.91 -13.87
C THR A 20 -12.86 -35.83 -12.39
N SER A 21 -12.06 -36.76 -11.87
CA SER A 21 -11.61 -36.75 -10.46
C SER A 21 -10.59 -35.63 -10.19
N ALA A 22 -9.71 -35.34 -11.15
CA ALA A 22 -8.75 -34.23 -11.06
C ALA A 22 -9.45 -32.85 -11.16
N LEU A 23 -10.48 -32.72 -12.00
CA LEU A 23 -11.26 -31.48 -12.12
C LEU A 23 -12.22 -31.25 -10.93
N THR A 24 -12.55 -32.30 -10.17
CA THR A 24 -13.35 -32.18 -8.93
C THR A 24 -12.46 -31.82 -7.73
N ALA A 25 -11.21 -32.26 -7.71
CA ALA A 25 -10.23 -31.87 -6.69
C ALA A 25 -9.78 -30.40 -6.82
N CYS A 26 -9.72 -29.84 -8.04
CA CYS A 26 -9.41 -28.43 -8.27
C CYS A 26 -10.59 -27.46 -8.01
N ARG A 27 -11.79 -27.97 -7.66
CA ARG A 27 -12.97 -27.13 -7.35
C ARG A 27 -13.14 -26.78 -5.87
N ARG A 28 -12.27 -27.27 -4.98
CA ARG A 28 -12.32 -26.94 -3.54
C ARG A 28 -11.47 -25.75 -3.10
N PHE A 29 -10.70 -25.17 -4.01
CA PHE A 29 -10.14 -23.83 -3.86
C PHE A 29 -10.55 -23.01 -5.08
N SER A 30 -11.85 -22.73 -5.21
CA SER A 30 -12.17 -21.44 -5.80
C SER A 30 -11.56 -20.42 -4.84
N PRO A 31 -10.70 -19.49 -5.27
CA PRO A 31 -10.60 -18.26 -4.50
C PRO A 31 -12.05 -17.82 -4.36
N SER A 32 -12.50 -17.51 -3.15
CA SER A 32 -13.74 -16.78 -3.02
C SER A 32 -13.61 -15.65 -4.04
N SER A 33 -14.41 -15.68 -5.09
CA SER A 33 -14.61 -14.49 -5.90
C SER A 33 -15.27 -13.56 -4.91
N SER A 34 -14.45 -12.83 -4.15
CA SER A 34 -14.89 -11.65 -3.43
C SER A 34 -15.44 -10.80 -4.54
N ILE A 35 -16.77 -10.81 -4.68
CA ILE A 35 -17.46 -9.81 -5.48
C ILE A 35 -16.91 -8.50 -4.89
N PRO A 36 -16.24 -7.66 -5.70
CA PRO A 36 -15.77 -6.39 -5.19
C PRO A 36 -17.01 -5.68 -4.66
N LEU A 37 -17.00 -5.40 -3.35
CA LEU A 37 -18.09 -4.70 -2.71
C LEU A 37 -18.07 -3.26 -3.24
N SER A 38 -19.24 -2.75 -3.61
CA SER A 38 -19.40 -1.36 -4.04
C SER A 38 -19.14 -0.38 -2.90
N ILE A 39 -18.90 0.89 -3.23
CA ILE A 39 -18.86 1.97 -2.25
C ILE A 39 -20.15 1.99 -1.43
N GLU A 40 -21.31 1.83 -2.07
CA GLU A 40 -22.59 1.81 -1.37
C GLU A 40 -22.72 0.66 -0.35
N GLU A 41 -22.09 -0.49 -0.62
CA GLU A 41 -22.09 -1.64 0.28
C GLU A 41 -21.07 -1.53 1.43
N THR A 42 -20.02 -0.71 1.26
CA THR A 42 -18.93 -0.55 2.24
C THR A 42 -18.95 0.77 2.98
N ARG A 43 -19.86 1.69 2.61
CA ARG A 43 -19.93 3.04 3.17
C ARG A 43 -20.18 3.03 4.67
N GLY A 44 -19.47 3.92 5.37
CA GLY A 44 -19.76 4.27 6.75
C GLY A 44 -21.05 5.10 6.87
N LEU A 45 -21.54 5.26 8.10
CA LEU A 45 -22.74 6.04 8.40
C LEU A 45 -22.60 7.52 8.02
N GLU A 46 -21.37 8.05 8.06
CA GLU A 46 -21.03 9.44 7.72
C GLU A 46 -20.60 9.63 6.25
N SER A 47 -20.79 8.62 5.39
CA SER A 47 -20.45 8.76 3.97
C SER A 47 -21.28 9.86 3.30
N PRO A 48 -20.70 10.65 2.38
CA PRO A 48 -21.44 11.68 1.64
C PRO A 48 -22.43 11.10 0.63
N SER A 49 -22.36 9.79 0.30
CA SER A 49 -23.43 9.13 -0.46
C SER A 49 -24.73 8.98 0.34
N VAL A 50 -24.71 9.19 1.66
CA VAL A 50 -25.91 9.23 2.50
C VAL A 50 -26.39 10.68 2.59
N ILE A 51 -27.52 10.97 1.92
CA ILE A 51 -28.10 12.32 1.90
C ILE A 51 -28.40 12.78 3.33
N GLY A 52 -27.88 13.95 3.69
CA GLY A 52 -28.12 14.61 4.97
C GLY A 52 -27.03 14.40 6.02
N THR A 53 -25.95 13.66 5.72
CA THR A 53 -24.75 13.64 6.58
C THR A 53 -23.99 14.96 6.52
N ASP A 54 -23.13 15.20 7.51
CA ASP A 54 -22.22 16.35 7.50
C ASP A 54 -21.33 16.34 6.25
N ALA A 55 -20.85 15.16 5.82
CA ALA A 55 -20.09 14.95 4.58
C ALA A 55 -20.86 15.36 3.33
N TYR A 56 -22.13 14.93 3.23
CA TYR A 56 -22.99 15.31 2.12
C TYR A 56 -23.18 16.82 2.08
N HIS A 57 -23.54 17.44 3.20
CA HIS A 57 -23.77 18.89 3.28
C HIS A 57 -22.50 19.69 3.01
N PHE A 58 -21.36 19.28 3.55
CA PHE A 58 -20.11 19.97 3.31
C PHE A 58 -19.73 19.95 1.82
N LEU A 59 -19.73 18.76 1.19
CA LEU A 59 -19.40 18.67 -0.24
C LEU A 59 -20.44 19.41 -1.10
N LYS A 60 -21.72 19.33 -0.75
CA LYS A 60 -22.80 19.94 -1.53
C LYS A 60 -22.87 21.46 -1.37
N ASP A 61 -22.79 21.96 -0.15
CA ASP A 61 -23.09 23.36 0.17
C ASP A 61 -21.82 24.22 0.11
N VAL A 62 -20.67 23.69 0.56
CA VAL A 62 -19.38 24.38 0.49
C VAL A 62 -18.67 24.08 -0.83
N GLY A 63 -18.54 22.79 -1.17
CA GLY A 63 -17.82 22.35 -2.37
C GLY A 63 -18.41 22.87 -3.68
N GLN A 64 -19.74 22.98 -3.78
CA GLN A 64 -20.40 23.50 -4.99
C GLN A 64 -20.06 24.96 -5.31
N GLY A 65 -19.61 25.75 -4.32
CA GLY A 65 -19.09 27.10 -4.56
C GLY A 65 -17.89 27.14 -5.51
N PHE A 66 -17.20 26.02 -5.68
CA PHE A 66 -16.03 25.84 -6.55
C PHE A 66 -16.34 25.05 -7.82
N SER A 67 -17.63 24.79 -8.12
CA SER A 67 -18.03 24.04 -9.31
C SER A 67 -17.42 24.62 -10.59
N GLY A 68 -16.94 23.75 -11.48
CA GLY A 68 -16.30 24.12 -12.74
C GLY A 68 -14.80 24.42 -12.64
N THR A 69 -14.22 24.35 -11.44
CA THR A 69 -12.76 24.30 -11.27
C THR A 69 -12.22 22.90 -11.56
N THR A 70 -10.91 22.81 -11.85
CA THR A 70 -10.20 21.55 -12.02
C THR A 70 -9.04 21.50 -11.03
N VAL A 71 -8.92 20.41 -10.29
CA VAL A 71 -7.79 20.13 -9.40
C VAL A 71 -6.96 19.00 -9.98
N ARG A 72 -5.63 19.16 -9.99
CA ARG A 72 -4.68 18.17 -10.50
C ARG A 72 -3.88 17.56 -9.37
N LEU A 73 -3.90 16.23 -9.30
CA LEU A 73 -3.22 15.46 -8.27
C LEU A 73 -2.23 14.47 -8.87
N ILE A 74 -1.15 14.22 -8.13
CA ILE A 74 -0.22 13.12 -8.40
C ILE A 74 -0.04 12.26 -7.16
N THR A 75 -0.16 10.94 -7.32
CA THR A 75 0.02 9.97 -6.21
C THR A 75 0.55 8.62 -6.66
N GLU A 76 0.96 7.79 -5.69
CA GLU A 76 1.32 6.40 -5.92
C GLU A 76 0.11 5.56 -6.34
N ASP A 77 0.30 4.66 -7.30
CA ASP A 77 -0.71 3.67 -7.69
C ASP A 77 -0.81 2.54 -6.64
N SER A 78 -1.46 2.87 -5.51
CA SER A 78 -1.67 1.97 -4.38
C SER A 78 -3.15 1.52 -4.27
N PRO A 79 -3.45 0.40 -3.58
CA PRO A 79 -4.84 0.03 -3.29
C PRO A 79 -5.65 1.13 -2.60
N GLY A 80 -5.04 1.89 -1.68
CA GLY A 80 -5.68 3.03 -1.03
C GLY A 80 -6.04 4.14 -2.01
N ALA A 81 -5.11 4.49 -2.90
CA ALA A 81 -5.34 5.49 -3.95
C ALA A 81 -6.43 5.05 -4.95
N ASN A 82 -6.54 3.75 -5.23
CA ASN A 82 -7.61 3.20 -6.06
C ASN A 82 -8.99 3.42 -5.42
N VAL A 83 -9.15 3.09 -4.14
CA VAL A 83 -10.41 3.30 -3.42
C VAL A 83 -10.75 4.79 -3.29
N ALA A 84 -9.76 5.62 -2.98
CA ALA A 84 -9.96 7.06 -2.88
C ALA A 84 -10.38 7.70 -4.22
N TRP A 85 -9.89 7.16 -5.34
CA TRP A 85 -10.33 7.59 -6.66
C TRP A 85 -11.80 7.25 -6.92
N GLU A 86 -12.26 6.07 -6.50
CA GLU A 86 -13.68 5.71 -6.60
C GLU A 86 -14.56 6.69 -5.80
N PHE A 87 -14.18 7.06 -4.57
CA PHE A 87 -14.90 8.09 -3.80
C PHE A 87 -14.91 9.45 -4.51
N VAL A 88 -13.81 9.81 -5.16
CA VAL A 88 -13.77 11.06 -5.94
C VAL A 88 -14.76 11.02 -7.10
N GLN A 89 -14.83 9.91 -7.83
CA GLN A 89 -15.72 9.77 -8.98
C GLN A 89 -17.19 9.67 -8.59
N GLU A 90 -17.52 8.91 -7.54
CA GLU A 90 -18.90 8.61 -7.16
C GLU A 90 -19.50 9.63 -6.19
N GLU A 91 -18.67 10.30 -5.39
CA GLU A 91 -19.15 11.22 -4.35
C GLU A 91 -18.65 12.67 -4.56
N PHE A 92 -17.34 12.88 -4.65
CA PHE A 92 -16.77 14.24 -4.68
C PHE A 92 -17.18 15.04 -5.92
N ILE A 93 -16.88 14.52 -7.13
CA ILE A 93 -17.18 15.23 -8.40
C ILE A 93 -18.69 15.49 -8.54
N PRO A 94 -19.60 14.50 -8.31
CA PRO A 94 -21.04 14.74 -8.47
C PRO A 94 -21.62 15.74 -7.47
N LEU A 95 -21.12 15.77 -6.23
CA LEU A 95 -21.63 16.67 -5.19
C LEU A 95 -21.09 18.10 -5.33
N THR A 96 -19.80 18.24 -5.67
CA THR A 96 -19.11 19.53 -5.73
C THR A 96 -19.13 20.18 -7.13
N GLY A 97 -19.20 19.39 -8.20
CA GLY A 97 -18.99 19.87 -9.57
C GLY A 97 -17.56 20.31 -9.88
N ILE A 98 -16.60 20.00 -9.00
CA ILE A 98 -15.16 20.18 -9.23
C ILE A 98 -14.66 19.01 -10.07
N ASP A 99 -13.91 19.28 -11.14
CA ASP A 99 -13.24 18.25 -11.93
C ASP A 99 -11.91 17.84 -11.30
N VAL A 100 -11.54 16.57 -11.42
CA VAL A 100 -10.33 16.03 -10.81
C VAL A 100 -9.51 15.29 -11.85
N GLN A 101 -8.28 15.78 -12.10
CA GLN A 101 -7.28 15.07 -12.88
C GLN A 101 -6.33 14.35 -11.95
N TRP A 102 -6.33 13.02 -11.99
CA TRP A 102 -5.60 12.19 -11.06
C TRP A 102 -4.55 11.35 -11.78
N ASP A 103 -3.29 11.77 -11.64
CA ASP A 103 -2.13 11.04 -12.15
C ASP A 103 -1.65 10.00 -11.13
N ARG A 104 -1.65 8.73 -11.52
CA ARG A 104 -1.17 7.60 -10.70
C ARG A 104 0.02 6.93 -11.34
N PHE A 105 1.08 6.77 -10.58
CA PHE A 105 2.31 6.12 -11.06
C PHE A 105 2.94 5.25 -9.97
N PRO A 106 3.84 4.32 -10.31
CA PRO A 106 4.75 3.74 -9.33
C PRO A 106 5.52 4.84 -8.57
N LEU A 107 5.82 4.61 -7.29
CA LEU A 107 6.39 5.60 -6.36
C LEU A 107 7.62 6.34 -6.89
N ASP A 108 8.55 5.61 -7.54
CA ASP A 108 9.77 6.18 -8.12
C ASP A 108 9.48 7.21 -9.22
N ARG A 109 8.40 6.99 -9.98
CA ARG A 109 7.94 7.91 -11.03
C ARG A 109 7.15 9.08 -10.46
N VAL A 110 6.45 8.91 -9.34
CA VAL A 110 5.83 10.01 -8.59
C VAL A 110 6.90 10.99 -8.12
N PHE A 111 7.90 10.50 -7.41
CA PHE A 111 9.00 11.32 -6.89
C PHE A 111 9.68 12.13 -8.01
N GLY A 112 10.08 11.46 -9.09
CA GLY A 112 10.76 12.12 -10.21
C GLY A 112 9.91 13.16 -10.95
N ARG A 113 8.57 13.04 -10.94
CA ARG A 113 7.66 14.04 -11.52
C ARG A 113 7.49 15.24 -10.59
N ILE A 114 7.32 15.02 -9.30
CA ILE A 114 7.20 16.08 -8.30
C ILE A 114 8.49 16.93 -8.28
N GLU A 115 9.66 16.29 -8.22
CA GLU A 115 10.94 17.01 -8.27
C GLU A 115 11.06 17.89 -9.52
N GLN A 116 10.60 17.38 -10.65
CA GLN A 116 10.63 18.08 -11.92
C GLN A 116 9.64 19.25 -12.00
N ASP A 117 8.46 19.11 -11.39
CA ASP A 117 7.45 20.17 -11.35
C ASP A 117 7.94 21.33 -10.47
N ILE A 118 8.48 21.00 -9.30
CA ILE A 118 9.04 21.96 -8.34
C ILE A 118 10.27 22.66 -8.93
N ALA A 119 11.25 21.92 -9.47
CA ALA A 119 12.49 22.50 -9.99
C ALA A 119 12.26 23.44 -11.18
N ARG A 120 11.14 23.31 -11.89
CA ARG A 120 10.75 24.17 -13.01
C ARG A 120 9.77 25.25 -12.61
N GLU A 121 9.31 25.27 -11.35
CA GLU A 121 8.22 26.12 -10.88
C GLU A 121 6.99 26.03 -11.82
N ALA A 122 6.72 24.83 -12.34
CA ALA A 122 5.76 24.64 -13.41
C ALA A 122 4.30 24.70 -12.92
N GLY A 123 4.06 24.39 -11.64
CA GLY A 123 2.72 24.42 -11.03
C GLY A 123 1.74 23.49 -11.74
N THR A 124 2.21 22.30 -12.15
CA THR A 124 1.37 21.34 -12.87
C THR A 124 0.36 20.66 -11.95
N TYR A 125 0.76 20.40 -10.70
CA TYR A 125 -0.05 19.70 -9.71
C TYR A 125 -0.41 20.62 -8.54
N ASP A 126 -1.67 20.59 -8.14
CA ASP A 126 -2.21 21.35 -7.01
C ASP A 126 -2.05 20.57 -5.69
N ILE A 127 -2.15 19.23 -5.75
CA ILE A 127 -1.98 18.33 -4.61
C ILE A 127 -0.97 17.25 -4.98
N MET A 128 0.02 17.06 -4.13
CA MET A 128 1.12 16.12 -4.34
C MET A 128 1.17 15.12 -3.20
N TYR A 129 1.37 13.85 -3.53
CA TYR A 129 1.66 12.81 -2.57
C TYR A 129 3.08 12.95 -1.99
N TRP A 130 3.18 12.93 -0.66
CA TRP A 130 4.43 13.01 0.08
C TRP A 130 4.71 11.70 0.83
N ASP A 131 5.67 10.90 0.36
CA ASP A 131 6.19 9.78 1.17
C ASP A 131 6.98 10.33 2.37
N GLN A 132 6.92 9.63 3.50
CA GLN A 132 7.60 9.99 4.73
C GLN A 132 9.10 10.27 4.58
N ALA A 133 9.77 9.57 3.67
CA ALA A 133 11.20 9.74 3.44
C ALA A 133 11.54 11.06 2.72
N TRP A 134 10.55 11.77 2.18
CA TRP A 134 10.75 12.98 1.38
C TRP A 134 10.37 14.26 2.10
N ILE A 135 9.63 14.17 3.22
CA ILE A 135 9.01 15.34 3.86
C ILE A 135 10.03 16.42 4.21
N GLY A 136 11.22 16.06 4.71
CA GLY A 136 12.28 17.03 5.00
C GLY A 136 12.82 17.77 3.76
N ARG A 137 12.65 17.23 2.55
CA ARG A 137 13.07 17.85 1.28
C ARG A 137 12.08 18.90 0.77
N PHE A 138 10.80 18.73 1.08
CA PHE A 138 9.72 19.52 0.50
C PHE A 138 8.92 20.33 1.54
N LEU A 139 9.44 20.48 2.76
CA LEU A 139 8.77 21.17 3.86
C LEU A 139 8.29 22.60 3.51
N GLU A 140 9.06 23.30 2.68
CA GLU A 140 8.79 24.69 2.27
C GLU A 140 8.08 24.79 0.91
N VAL A 141 7.56 23.67 0.38
CA VAL A 141 6.87 23.63 -0.92
C VAL A 141 5.36 23.62 -0.70
N GLY A 142 4.65 24.56 -1.34
CA GLY A 142 3.20 24.64 -1.31
C GLY A 142 2.65 25.45 -0.13
N VAL A 143 1.37 25.23 0.18
CA VAL A 143 0.67 25.89 1.30
C VAL A 143 0.91 25.11 2.57
N ASN A 144 1.16 25.81 3.69
CA ASN A 144 1.29 25.18 4.98
C ASN A 144 -0.04 24.49 5.36
N PRO A 145 -0.07 23.16 5.60
CA PRO A 145 -1.31 22.46 5.93
C PRO A 145 -2.04 23.02 7.15
N LYS A 146 -1.31 23.63 8.09
CA LYS A 146 -1.91 24.29 9.24
C LYS A 146 -2.82 25.47 8.84
N GLU A 147 -2.44 26.23 7.81
CA GLU A 147 -3.28 27.33 7.30
C GLU A 147 -4.59 26.81 6.69
N LEU A 148 -4.54 25.63 6.05
CA LEU A 148 -5.74 24.97 5.52
C LEU A 148 -6.67 24.53 6.66
N LEU A 149 -6.11 23.97 7.74
CA LEU A 149 -6.87 23.53 8.92
C LEU A 149 -7.52 24.69 9.69
N GLU A 150 -6.86 25.86 9.70
CA GLU A 150 -7.35 27.07 10.36
C GLU A 150 -8.37 27.87 9.53
N ASN A 151 -8.57 27.51 8.25
CA ASN A 151 -9.49 28.23 7.36
C ASN A 151 -10.97 27.91 7.66
N SER A 152 -11.65 28.81 8.37
CA SER A 152 -13.05 28.66 8.78
C SER A 152 -14.04 28.44 7.65
N ASP A 153 -13.74 28.92 6.43
CA ASP A 153 -14.66 28.80 5.29
C ASP A 153 -14.62 27.39 4.67
N LEU A 154 -13.58 26.61 4.98
CA LEU A 154 -13.33 25.26 4.46
C LEU A 154 -13.31 24.19 5.56
N GLN A 155 -13.72 24.52 6.80
CA GLN A 155 -13.74 23.55 7.89
C GLN A 155 -14.89 22.55 7.72
N TYR A 156 -14.52 21.29 7.50
CA TYR A 156 -15.45 20.18 7.58
C TYR A 156 -16.05 20.08 9.00
N PRO A 157 -17.39 19.96 9.17
CA PRO A 157 -18.00 19.82 10.47
C PRO A 157 -17.40 18.65 11.25
N ASN A 158 -17.07 18.89 12.52
CA ASN A 158 -16.50 17.87 13.41
C ASN A 158 -15.17 17.25 12.92
N TYR A 159 -14.46 17.91 12.00
CA TYR A 159 -13.11 17.47 11.64
C TYR A 159 -12.18 17.51 12.86
N ASN A 160 -11.69 16.34 13.25
CA ASN A 160 -10.83 16.19 14.40
C ASN A 160 -9.41 15.81 13.95
N PHE A 161 -8.56 16.80 13.73
CA PHE A 161 -7.15 16.54 13.37
C PHE A 161 -6.41 15.78 14.48
N GLU A 162 -6.80 15.94 15.75
CA GLU A 162 -6.20 15.23 16.88
C GLU A 162 -6.61 13.73 16.93
N ASP A 163 -7.52 13.28 16.05
CA ASP A 163 -7.84 11.85 15.89
C ASP A 163 -6.72 11.08 15.17
N PHE A 164 -5.84 11.79 14.44
CA PHE A 164 -4.63 11.17 13.94
C PHE A 164 -3.73 10.77 15.11
N LEU A 165 -3.10 9.60 14.98
CA LEU A 165 -2.13 9.12 15.97
C LEU A 165 -0.99 10.13 16.11
N SER A 166 -0.91 10.80 17.27
CA SER A 166 0.06 11.87 17.51
C SER A 166 1.51 11.50 17.20
N PRO A 167 1.99 10.26 17.45
CA PRO A 167 3.34 9.86 17.05
C PRO A 167 3.56 9.89 15.53
N LEU A 168 2.52 9.61 14.74
CA LEU A 168 2.60 9.63 13.28
C LEU A 168 2.57 11.06 12.75
N VAL A 169 1.71 11.91 13.32
CA VAL A 169 1.75 13.34 12.98
C VAL A 169 3.12 13.94 13.27
N ALA A 170 3.69 13.65 14.45
CA ALA A 170 4.96 14.25 14.88
C ALA A 170 6.19 13.72 14.13
N ASN A 171 6.24 12.43 13.79
CA ASN A 171 7.45 11.79 13.25
C ASN A 171 7.36 11.42 11.77
N ILE A 172 6.16 11.42 11.19
CA ILE A 172 5.93 11.06 9.79
C ILE A 172 5.47 12.28 9.02
N ALA A 173 4.36 12.92 9.41
CA ALA A 173 3.79 14.04 8.66
C ALA A 173 4.44 15.40 8.95
N SER A 174 5.34 15.47 9.94
CA SER A 174 6.02 16.69 10.37
C SER A 174 7.54 16.54 10.31
N TYR A 175 8.23 17.64 10.11
CA TYR A 175 9.69 17.71 10.18
C TYR A 175 10.10 18.97 10.94
N GLN A 176 11.05 18.82 11.88
CA GLN A 176 11.51 19.91 12.75
C GLN A 176 10.37 20.67 13.48
N GLY A 177 9.27 19.97 13.80
CA GLY A 177 8.10 20.55 14.49
C GLY A 177 7.11 21.28 13.58
N GLN A 178 7.34 21.31 12.27
CA GLN A 178 6.43 21.88 11.29
C GLN A 178 5.66 20.76 10.57
N LEU A 179 4.33 20.89 10.52
CA LEU A 179 3.46 20.01 9.75
C LEU A 179 3.70 20.23 8.26
N ALA A 180 4.10 19.19 7.55
CA ALA A 180 4.44 19.27 6.13
C ALA A 180 3.30 18.80 5.22
N ALA A 181 2.50 17.84 5.69
CA ALA A 181 1.41 17.25 4.93
C ALA A 181 0.24 16.85 5.85
N ILE A 182 -0.96 16.74 5.29
CA ILE A 182 -2.07 16.07 5.98
C ILE A 182 -1.88 14.55 5.84
N PRO A 183 -1.88 13.77 6.94
CA PRO A 183 -1.78 12.32 6.85
C PRO A 183 -2.93 11.73 6.02
N TYR A 184 -2.60 10.84 5.09
CA TYR A 184 -3.56 10.18 4.19
C TYR A 184 -3.56 8.67 4.40
N ASP A 185 -2.39 8.04 4.28
CA ASP A 185 -2.17 6.64 4.59
C ASP A 185 -0.82 6.46 5.31
N ILE A 186 -0.67 5.35 6.02
CA ILE A 186 0.54 5.05 6.77
C ILE A 186 0.88 3.57 6.62
N PRO A 187 1.98 3.23 5.94
CA PRO A 187 2.41 1.85 5.83
C PRO A 187 2.98 1.40 7.18
N ILE A 188 2.55 0.23 7.64
CA ILE A 188 3.12 -0.49 8.78
C ILE A 188 3.66 -1.84 8.32
N LEU A 189 4.77 -2.25 8.90
CA LEU A 189 5.35 -3.57 8.65
C LEU A 189 4.67 -4.58 9.58
N ILE A 190 4.00 -5.56 8.99
CA ILE A 190 3.33 -6.64 9.71
C ILE A 190 3.75 -8.00 9.13
N LEU A 191 3.82 -9.01 10.01
CA LEU A 191 4.08 -10.38 9.59
C LEU A 191 2.80 -11.00 9.00
N PHE A 192 2.83 -11.29 7.71
CA PHE A 192 1.85 -12.16 7.06
C PHE A 192 2.37 -13.60 7.05
N TYR A 193 1.54 -14.56 7.46
CA TYR A 193 1.90 -15.97 7.50
C TYR A 193 0.75 -16.87 7.03
N ARG A 194 1.07 -18.13 6.74
CA ARG A 194 0.10 -19.16 6.32
C ARG A 194 -0.25 -20.08 7.49
N PRO A 195 -1.39 -19.88 8.19
CA PRO A 195 -1.72 -20.65 9.38
C PRO A 195 -1.86 -22.14 9.11
N ASP A 196 -2.35 -22.51 7.93
CA ASP A 196 -2.49 -23.90 7.49
C ASP A 196 -1.14 -24.60 7.31
N ILE A 197 -0.11 -23.88 6.86
CA ILE A 197 1.25 -24.43 6.73
C ILE A 197 1.89 -24.60 8.11
N LEU A 198 1.70 -23.63 9.01
CA LEU A 198 2.21 -23.74 10.37
C LEU A 198 1.55 -24.92 11.10
N GLU A 199 0.23 -25.09 10.98
CA GLU A 199 -0.50 -26.21 11.58
C GLU A 199 -0.06 -27.57 11.01
N GLU A 200 0.07 -27.69 9.69
CA GLU A 200 0.52 -28.93 9.04
C GLU A 200 1.91 -29.37 9.52
N LEU A 201 2.80 -28.41 9.79
CA LEU A 201 4.17 -28.67 10.24
C LEU A 201 4.34 -28.64 11.77
N GLY A 202 3.26 -28.40 12.53
CA GLY A 202 3.32 -28.30 13.99
C GLY A 202 4.12 -27.10 14.50
N LEU A 203 4.19 -26.01 13.74
CA LEU A 203 4.92 -24.79 14.07
C LEU A 203 4.02 -23.77 14.78
N SER A 204 4.61 -22.99 15.68
CA SER A 204 3.95 -21.82 16.28
C SER A 204 4.16 -20.58 15.40
N ILE A 205 3.38 -19.52 15.63
CA ILE A 205 3.63 -18.22 14.99
C ILE A 205 4.99 -17.70 15.52
N PRO A 206 5.93 -17.32 14.64
CA PRO A 206 7.22 -16.83 15.08
C PRO A 206 7.07 -15.45 15.73
N MET A 207 7.63 -15.30 16.94
CA MET A 207 7.52 -14.07 17.73
C MET A 207 8.87 -13.35 17.88
N THR A 208 9.96 -13.99 17.48
CA THR A 208 11.32 -13.45 17.47
C THR A 208 11.96 -13.60 16.10
N MET A 209 13.08 -12.90 15.87
CA MET A 209 13.83 -13.02 14.61
C MET A 209 14.43 -14.41 14.46
N GLU A 210 14.88 -15.00 15.56
CA GLU A 210 15.40 -16.36 15.61
C GLU A 210 14.31 -17.38 15.24
N ASP A 211 13.12 -17.27 15.85
CA ASP A 211 11.97 -18.14 15.51
C ASP A 211 11.59 -17.98 14.04
N TYR A 212 11.68 -16.76 13.50
CA TYR A 212 11.30 -16.48 12.13
C TYR A 212 12.25 -17.15 11.14
N LEU A 213 13.57 -17.08 11.35
CA LEU A 213 14.55 -17.81 10.54
C LEU A 213 14.38 -19.33 10.62
N GLU A 214 14.16 -19.88 11.82
CA GLU A 214 13.92 -21.31 12.00
C GLU A 214 12.64 -21.75 11.28
N THR A 215 11.56 -20.97 11.42
CA THR A 215 10.28 -21.21 10.74
C THR A 215 10.46 -21.22 9.22
N MET A 216 11.20 -20.24 8.68
CA MET A 216 11.50 -20.20 7.25
C MET A 216 12.25 -21.43 6.76
N GLN A 217 13.25 -21.88 7.54
CA GLN A 217 14.05 -23.05 7.23
C GLN A 217 13.17 -24.29 7.16
N VAL A 218 12.39 -24.57 8.22
CA VAL A 218 11.54 -25.76 8.30
C VAL A 218 10.52 -25.78 7.16
N ILE A 219 9.87 -24.64 6.87
CA ILE A 219 8.91 -24.55 5.76
C ILE A 219 9.59 -24.83 4.42
N THR A 220 10.76 -24.23 4.17
CA THR A 220 11.48 -24.40 2.91
C THR A 220 11.95 -25.84 2.72
N GLU A 221 12.55 -26.45 3.74
CA GLU A 221 13.02 -27.84 3.68
C GLU A 221 11.87 -28.83 3.43
N ALA A 222 10.70 -28.58 4.02
CA ALA A 222 9.55 -29.45 3.89
C ALA A 222 8.78 -29.28 2.56
N LYS A 223 8.76 -28.06 1.99
CA LYS A 223 7.81 -27.71 0.91
C LYS A 223 8.43 -27.12 -0.36
N ALA A 224 9.74 -26.88 -0.40
CA ALA A 224 10.40 -26.48 -1.63
C ALA A 224 10.35 -27.63 -2.67
N PRO A 225 10.28 -27.31 -3.98
CA PRO A 225 10.30 -25.98 -4.58
C PRO A 225 8.92 -25.30 -4.70
N GLN A 226 7.83 -25.91 -4.22
CA GLN A 226 6.48 -25.38 -4.41
C GLN A 226 6.18 -24.21 -3.46
N ILE A 227 6.69 -24.29 -2.22
CA ILE A 227 6.52 -23.25 -1.20
C ILE A 227 7.87 -23.00 -0.52
N TYR A 228 8.16 -21.74 -0.26
CA TYR A 228 9.34 -21.26 0.43
C TYR A 228 8.93 -20.60 1.75
N GLY A 229 9.85 -20.53 2.71
CA GLY A 229 9.60 -20.00 4.04
C GLY A 229 9.31 -18.50 4.08
N THR A 230 9.83 -17.75 3.12
CA THR A 230 9.58 -16.30 2.99
C THR A 230 9.54 -15.87 1.53
N VAL A 231 9.04 -14.65 1.29
CA VAL A 231 9.24 -13.90 0.05
C VAL A 231 9.87 -12.55 0.41
N GLU A 232 10.84 -12.13 -0.39
CA GLU A 232 11.67 -10.96 -0.07
C GLU A 232 11.73 -9.99 -1.25
N GLN A 233 11.89 -8.70 -0.95
CA GLN A 233 11.82 -7.64 -1.96
C GLN A 233 13.23 -7.23 -2.45
N TRP A 234 13.90 -8.14 -3.17
CA TRP A 234 15.31 -8.00 -3.59
C TRP A 234 15.58 -7.15 -4.85
N LYS A 235 14.60 -6.38 -5.35
CA LYS A 235 14.76 -5.63 -6.59
C LYS A 235 15.65 -4.41 -6.37
N VAL A 236 16.88 -4.46 -6.89
CA VAL A 236 17.85 -3.36 -6.83
C VAL A 236 17.26 -2.09 -7.45
N GLY A 237 17.45 -0.95 -6.78
CA GLY A 237 16.95 0.36 -7.21
C GLY A 237 15.46 0.59 -6.94
N HIS A 238 14.74 -0.41 -6.44
CA HIS A 238 13.35 -0.25 -6.03
C HIS A 238 13.26 0.10 -4.55
N TYR A 239 12.37 1.02 -4.19
CA TYR A 239 12.19 1.51 -2.82
C TYR A 239 11.86 0.39 -1.81
N SER A 240 11.18 -0.66 -2.26
CA SER A 240 10.86 -1.81 -1.42
C SER A 240 12.07 -2.55 -0.83
N LEU A 241 13.21 -2.55 -1.52
CA LEU A 241 14.44 -3.11 -0.96
C LEU A 241 14.91 -2.29 0.24
N HIS A 242 14.81 -0.96 0.14
CA HIS A 242 15.09 -0.06 1.26
C HIS A 242 14.15 -0.32 2.43
N ALA A 243 12.84 -0.51 2.19
CA ALA A 243 11.88 -0.83 3.24
C ALA A 243 12.20 -2.16 3.98
N ASN A 244 12.63 -3.22 3.27
CA ASN A 244 13.06 -4.47 3.92
C ASN A 244 14.36 -4.28 4.71
N MET A 245 15.30 -3.55 4.12
CA MET A 245 16.57 -3.23 4.77
C MET A 245 16.36 -2.48 6.08
N THR A 246 15.51 -1.44 6.09
CA THR A 246 15.24 -0.65 7.29
C THR A 246 14.43 -1.40 8.32
N ALA A 247 13.50 -2.28 7.91
CA ALA A 247 12.78 -3.17 8.82
C ALA A 247 13.74 -3.97 9.70
N TRP A 248 14.71 -4.64 9.07
CA TRP A 248 15.68 -5.47 9.79
C TRP A 248 16.71 -4.64 10.54
N LEU A 249 17.13 -3.50 10.00
CA LEU A 249 18.01 -2.55 10.69
C LEU A 249 17.41 -2.11 12.03
N TRP A 250 16.14 -1.67 12.02
CA TRP A 250 15.46 -1.23 13.23
C TRP A 250 15.19 -2.38 14.20
N ALA A 251 14.89 -3.59 13.69
CA ALA A 251 14.74 -4.78 14.52
C ALA A 251 16.04 -5.15 15.28
N HIS A 252 17.21 -4.82 14.73
CA HIS A 252 18.51 -4.96 15.41
C HIS A 252 18.91 -3.73 16.24
N GLY A 253 18.00 -2.77 16.42
CA GLY A 253 18.26 -1.53 17.16
C GLY A 253 19.24 -0.58 16.46
N GLY A 254 19.44 -0.75 15.15
CA GLY A 254 20.26 0.13 14.32
C GLY A 254 19.49 1.33 13.79
N SER A 255 20.18 2.23 13.10
CA SER A 255 19.63 3.43 12.47
C SER A 255 20.42 3.78 11.21
N ILE A 256 19.84 4.58 10.32
CA ILE A 256 20.54 5.09 9.12
C ILE A 256 21.59 6.14 9.51
N TYR A 257 21.27 6.96 10.51
CA TYR A 257 22.12 8.02 11.03
C TYR A 257 22.26 7.91 12.55
N HIS A 258 23.41 8.34 13.06
CA HIS A 258 23.60 8.64 14.48
C HIS A 258 22.89 9.96 14.84
N ALA A 259 22.74 10.22 16.14
CA ALA A 259 22.04 11.42 16.63
C ALA A 259 22.73 12.74 16.24
N ASP A 260 24.03 12.71 15.92
CA ASP A 260 24.80 13.85 15.42
C ASP A 260 24.71 14.03 13.89
N GLY A 261 23.90 13.21 13.21
CA GLY A 261 23.70 13.23 11.77
C GLY A 261 24.77 12.50 10.96
N THR A 262 25.77 11.88 11.60
CA THR A 262 26.75 11.07 10.87
C THR A 262 26.16 9.72 10.45
N PRO A 263 26.58 9.13 9.33
CA PRO A 263 26.06 7.83 8.86
C PRO A 263 26.31 6.71 9.87
N ALA A 264 25.30 5.90 10.13
CA ALA A 264 25.35 4.73 11.03
C ALA A 264 25.15 3.39 10.30
N ILE A 265 24.99 3.41 8.98
CA ILE A 265 24.59 2.26 8.15
C ILE A 265 25.67 1.16 8.04
N ASN A 266 26.82 1.35 8.65
CA ASN A 266 27.96 0.43 8.63
C ASN A 266 28.48 0.08 10.03
N ASP A 267 27.70 0.36 11.08
CA ASP A 267 28.03 -0.08 12.45
C ASP A 267 27.71 -1.57 12.66
N ASP A 268 28.09 -2.11 13.83
CA ASP A 268 27.90 -3.53 14.14
C ASP A 268 26.42 -3.96 14.10
N ARG A 269 25.48 -3.06 14.42
CA ARG A 269 24.03 -3.36 14.39
C ARG A 269 23.52 -3.41 12.96
N ALA A 270 23.97 -2.47 12.13
CA ALA A 270 23.64 -2.44 10.71
C ALA A 270 24.22 -3.66 9.98
N ILE A 271 25.46 -4.06 10.30
CA ILE A 271 26.08 -5.26 9.76
C ILE A 271 25.27 -6.50 10.16
N ALA A 272 24.95 -6.66 11.45
CA ALA A 272 24.15 -7.79 11.93
C ALA A 272 22.78 -7.88 11.24
N ALA A 273 22.10 -6.74 11.06
CA ALA A 273 20.84 -6.67 10.34
C ALA A 273 20.97 -7.11 8.88
N MET A 274 22.04 -6.70 8.20
CA MET A 274 22.27 -7.08 6.80
C MET A 274 22.64 -8.55 6.66
N GLU A 275 23.43 -9.10 7.60
CA GLU A 275 23.70 -10.53 7.66
C GLU A 275 22.43 -11.34 7.87
N TYR A 276 21.54 -10.88 8.76
CA TYR A 276 20.23 -11.50 8.98
C TYR A 276 19.35 -11.47 7.73
N LEU A 277 19.25 -10.32 7.05
CA LEU A 277 18.52 -10.20 5.78
C LEU A 277 19.13 -11.11 4.69
N LEU A 278 20.45 -11.21 4.61
CA LEU A 278 21.13 -12.11 3.67
C LEU A 278 20.89 -13.59 3.99
N ALA A 279 20.80 -13.96 5.28
CA ALA A 279 20.50 -15.32 5.70
C ALA A 279 19.11 -15.80 5.24
N GLN A 280 18.12 -14.89 5.15
CA GLN A 280 16.78 -15.22 4.66
C GLN A 280 16.75 -15.62 3.19
N ARG A 281 17.74 -15.18 2.39
CA ARG A 281 17.80 -15.44 0.95
C ARG A 281 17.76 -16.93 0.60
N GLN A 282 18.33 -17.78 1.45
CA GLN A 282 18.35 -19.23 1.22
C GLN A 282 16.97 -19.89 1.36
N TYR A 283 16.03 -19.19 2.01
CA TYR A 283 14.65 -19.64 2.27
C TYR A 283 13.61 -18.88 1.45
N ALA A 284 14.06 -18.08 0.47
CA ALA A 284 13.22 -17.38 -0.48
C ALA A 284 13.26 -18.09 -1.84
N PRO A 285 12.22 -17.92 -2.69
CA PRO A 285 12.24 -18.45 -4.05
C PRO A 285 13.49 -17.97 -4.81
N PRO A 286 14.12 -18.84 -5.63
CA PRO A 286 15.19 -18.40 -6.51
C PRO A 286 14.64 -17.33 -7.47
N LYS A 287 15.49 -16.38 -7.87
CA LYS A 287 15.11 -15.40 -8.89
C LYS A 287 14.63 -16.14 -10.14
N PRO A 288 13.45 -15.79 -10.70
CA PRO A 288 13.07 -16.27 -12.02
C PRO A 288 14.08 -15.79 -13.09
#